data_AF-A0A061JJ38-F1
#
_entry.id   AF-A0A061JJ38-F1
#
_cell.length_a   1.000
_cell.length_b   1.000
_cell.length_c   1.000
_cell.angle_alpha   90.00
_cell.angle_beta   90.00
_cell.angle_gamma   90.00
#
_symmetry.space_group_name_H-M   'P 1'
#
loop_
_entity.id
_entity.type
_entity.pdbx_description
1 polymer ?
#
loop_
_entity_poly.entity_id
_entity_poly.type
_entity_poly.pdbx_seq_one_letter_code
_entity_poly.pdbx_strand_id
1 'polypeptide(L)'
;MLKPGVRYLLIDLDESIPGYLLDNIYYEDGHRCGELKDGTFYYNMIDGITGEPKYPDGRAGHLDGMEIIRVGDGLRFRLEPEDA
;
A
#
# COMPACT_ATOMS: atom_id res chain seq x y z
N MET A 1 6.29 -3.29 -13.03
CA MET A 1 6.35 -4.44 -12.12
C MET A 1 7.51 -4.23 -11.18
N LEU A 2 7.27 -4.35 -9.87
CA LEU A 2 8.28 -4.11 -8.82
C LEU A 2 9.35 -5.20 -8.84
N LYS A 3 10.58 -4.85 -8.49
CA LYS A 3 11.71 -5.80 -8.46
C LYS A 3 11.60 -6.68 -7.21
N PRO A 4 11.69 -8.02 -7.35
CA PRO A 4 11.76 -8.91 -6.20
C PRO A 4 12.95 -8.60 -5.28
N GLY A 5 12.76 -8.78 -3.98
CA GLY A 5 13.76 -8.52 -2.94
C GLY A 5 14.07 -7.05 -2.68
N VAL A 6 13.44 -6.11 -3.40
CA VAL A 6 13.61 -4.67 -3.18
C VAL A 6 12.48 -4.17 -2.31
N ARG A 7 12.83 -3.44 -1.24
CA ARG A 7 11.88 -2.69 -0.44
C ARG A 7 11.53 -1.38 -1.15
N TYR A 8 10.24 -1.13 -1.33
CA TYR A 8 9.71 0.12 -1.86
C TYR A 8 8.95 0.87 -0.77
N LEU A 9 9.44 2.05 -0.39
CA LEU A 9 8.74 2.95 0.53
C LEU A 9 7.50 3.51 -0.16
N LEU A 10 6.38 3.55 0.55
CA LEU A 10 5.19 4.31 0.12
C LEU A 10 5.38 5.73 0.63
N ILE A 11 5.41 6.69 -0.27
CA ILE A 11 5.57 8.12 0.04
C ILE A 11 4.27 8.83 -0.28
N ASP A 12 3.65 9.45 0.72
CA ASP A 12 2.44 10.26 0.59
C ASP A 12 2.79 11.69 0.07
N LEU A 13 1.79 12.49 -0.26
CA LEU A 13 1.92 13.84 -0.79
C LEU A 13 2.61 14.83 0.16
N ASP A 14 2.56 14.54 1.47
CA ASP A 14 3.25 15.31 2.51
C ASP A 14 4.66 14.78 2.81
N GLU A 15 5.17 13.87 1.97
CA GLU A 15 6.45 13.17 2.11
C GLU A 15 6.53 12.25 3.35
N SER A 16 5.38 11.96 3.99
CA SER A 16 5.32 10.94 5.03
C SER A 16 5.45 9.54 4.42
N ILE A 17 5.98 8.61 5.24
CA ILE A 17 6.20 7.21 4.85
C ILE A 17 5.29 6.34 5.71
N PRO A 18 4.02 6.11 5.32
CA PRO A 18 3.09 5.27 6.06
C PRO A 18 3.51 3.79 6.11
N GLY A 19 4.36 3.34 5.18
CA GLY A 19 4.77 1.94 5.14
C GLY A 19 5.64 1.62 3.94
N TYR A 20 5.79 0.32 3.67
CA TYR A 20 6.59 -0.17 2.55
C TYR A 20 6.02 -1.45 1.94
N LEU A 21 6.36 -1.69 0.67
CA LEU A 21 6.19 -2.96 -0.02
C LEU A 21 7.49 -3.75 -0.05
N LEU A 22 7.43 -5.04 0.25
CA LEU A 22 8.52 -6.00 0.01
C LEU A 22 7.90 -7.28 -0.56
N ASP A 23 8.34 -7.70 -1.75
CA ASP A 23 7.81 -8.87 -2.45
C ASP A 23 6.27 -8.87 -2.56
N ASN A 24 5.73 -7.71 -2.89
CA ASN A 24 4.29 -7.42 -2.96
C ASN A 24 3.53 -7.52 -1.63
N ILE A 25 4.21 -7.66 -0.49
CA ILE A 25 3.58 -7.61 0.83
C ILE A 25 3.71 -6.19 1.38
N TYR A 26 2.59 -5.63 1.85
CA TYR A 26 2.55 -4.30 2.45
C TYR A 26 2.71 -4.39 3.96
N TYR A 27 3.61 -3.55 4.47
CA TYR A 27 3.94 -3.44 5.87
C TYR A 27 3.76 -2.01 6.38
N GLU A 28 3.21 -1.89 7.58
CA GLU A 28 3.05 -0.65 8.33
C GLU A 28 3.54 -0.90 9.76
N ASP A 29 4.43 -0.05 10.27
CA ASP A 29 5.12 -0.24 11.54
C ASP A 29 5.70 -1.65 11.75
N GLY A 30 6.20 -2.26 10.66
CA GLY A 30 6.78 -3.62 10.66
C GLY A 30 5.77 -4.77 10.65
N HIS A 31 4.47 -4.50 10.65
CA HIS A 31 3.41 -5.51 10.61
C HIS A 31 2.87 -5.70 9.20
N ARG A 32 2.58 -6.94 8.81
CA ARG A 32 1.93 -7.22 7.53
C ARG A 32 0.48 -6.71 7.59
N CYS A 33 0.18 -5.71 6.80
CA CYS A 33 -1.14 -5.10 6.76
C CYS A 33 -1.84 -5.27 5.41
N GLY A 34 -1.15 -5.71 4.36
CA GLY A 34 -1.77 -5.87 3.06
C GLY A 34 -0.90 -6.61 2.05
N GLU A 35 -1.34 -6.61 0.80
CA GLU A 35 -0.58 -7.16 -0.32
C GLU A 35 -1.01 -6.53 -1.65
N LEU A 36 -0.09 -6.55 -2.61
CA LEU A 36 -0.34 -6.20 -4.00
C LEU A 36 -0.47 -7.49 -4.81
N LYS A 37 -1.64 -7.73 -5.39
CA LYS A 37 -1.91 -8.93 -6.17
C LYS A 37 -2.56 -8.57 -7.49
N ASP A 38 -1.95 -9.00 -8.59
CA ASP A 38 -2.44 -8.76 -9.96
C ASP A 38 -2.72 -7.28 -10.24
N GLY A 39 -1.87 -6.38 -9.71
CA GLY A 39 -2.02 -4.93 -9.82
C GLY A 39 -3.07 -4.32 -8.89
N THR A 40 -3.80 -5.12 -8.12
CA THR A 40 -4.75 -4.64 -7.10
C THR A 40 -4.06 -4.57 -5.74
N PHE A 41 -4.22 -3.45 -5.04
CA PHE A 41 -3.72 -3.27 -3.68
C PHE A 41 -4.81 -3.65 -2.68
N TYR A 42 -4.53 -4.67 -1.88
CA TYR A 42 -5.37 -5.15 -0.78
C TYR A 42 -4.80 -4.67 0.55
N TYR A 43 -5.66 -4.10 1.39
CA TYR A 43 -5.26 -3.57 2.69
C TYR A 43 -6.26 -4.01 3.76
N ASN A 44 -5.75 -4.76 4.72
CA ASN A 44 -6.50 -5.36 5.82
C ASN A 44 -6.59 -4.38 6.99
N MET A 45 -7.08 -3.17 6.73
CA MET A 45 -7.35 -2.18 7.78
C MET A 45 -8.75 -2.40 8.32
N ILE A 46 -8.83 -2.62 9.63
CA ILE A 46 -10.08 -2.61 10.37
C ILE A 46 -10.36 -1.17 10.81
N ASP A 47 -11.57 -0.68 10.57
CA ASP A 47 -12.03 0.58 11.10
C ASP A 47 -12.18 0.46 12.63
N GLY A 48 -11.40 1.24 13.38
CA GLY A 48 -11.35 1.14 14.83
C GLY A 48 -12.63 1.58 15.56
N ILE A 49 -13.61 2.16 14.87
CA ILE A 49 -14.89 2.59 15.43
C ILE A 49 -15.96 1.52 15.21
N THR A 50 -16.05 1.00 13.98
CA THR A 50 -17.08 0.04 13.56
C THR A 50 -16.66 -1.41 13.73
N GLY A 51 -15.35 -1.70 13.76
CA GLY A 51 -14.82 -3.06 13.75
C GLY A 51 -14.90 -3.75 12.40
N GLU A 52 -15.39 -3.06 11.37
CA GLU A 52 -15.54 -3.57 10.01
C GLU A 52 -14.31 -3.26 9.16
N PRO A 53 -14.07 -3.99 8.06
CA PRO A 53 -13.04 -3.63 7.09
C PRO A 53 -13.28 -2.22 6.56
N LYS A 54 -12.25 -1.37 6.62
CA LYS A 54 -12.32 0.01 6.09
C LYS A 54 -12.56 0.04 4.57
N TYR A 55 -12.07 -0.98 3.87
CA TYR A 55 -12.27 -1.15 2.43
C TYR A 55 -13.15 -2.36 2.17
N PRO A 56 -14.26 -2.21 1.42
CA PRO A 56 -15.07 -3.34 0.97
C PRO A 56 -14.19 -4.37 0.24
N ASP A 57 -14.37 -5.65 0.57
CA ASP A 57 -13.58 -6.78 0.03
C ASP A 57 -12.04 -6.65 0.22
N GLY A 58 -11.59 -5.77 1.12
CA GLY A 58 -10.18 -5.48 1.36
C GLY A 58 -9.48 -4.74 0.21
N ARG A 59 -10.21 -4.32 -0.83
CA ARG A 59 -9.64 -3.67 -2.02
C ARG A 59 -9.43 -2.18 -1.76
N ALA A 60 -8.19 -1.83 -1.45
CA ALA A 60 -7.84 -0.47 -1.09
C ALA A 60 -7.27 0.35 -2.24
N GLY A 61 -6.83 -0.26 -3.34
CA GLY A 61 -6.21 0.50 -4.42
C GLY A 61 -5.82 -0.34 -5.62
N HIS A 62 -5.06 0.27 -6.52
CA HIS A 62 -4.36 -0.41 -7.60
C HIS A 62 -3.01 0.24 -7.87
N LEU A 63 -2.09 -0.52 -8.46
CA LEU A 63 -0.81 -0.04 -8.91
C LEU A 63 -0.95 0.57 -10.31
N ASP A 64 -0.50 1.81 -10.48
CA ASP A 64 -0.31 2.47 -11.77
C ASP A 64 1.15 2.94 -11.88
N GLY A 65 1.95 2.23 -12.70
CA GLY A 65 3.39 2.47 -12.80
C GLY A 65 4.12 2.28 -11.46
N MET A 66 4.59 3.39 -10.87
CA MET A 66 5.27 3.47 -9.58
C MET A 66 4.41 4.19 -8.52
N GLU A 67 3.10 4.22 -8.70
CA GLU A 67 2.16 4.81 -7.75
C GLU A 67 1.10 3.77 -7.33
N ILE A 68 0.72 3.77 -6.05
CA ILE A 68 -0.51 3.12 -5.60
C ILE A 68 -1.61 4.18 -5.55
N ILE A 69 -2.71 3.94 -6.26
CA ILE A 69 -3.88 4.81 -6.29
C ILE A 69 -4.97 4.19 -5.42
N ARG A 70 -5.32 4.87 -4.33
CA ARG A 70 -6.30 4.44 -3.34
C ARG A 70 -7.74 4.57 -3.87
N VAL A 71 -8.56 3.56 -3.60
CA VAL A 71 -9.99 3.55 -3.91
C VAL A 71 -10.73 4.47 -2.93
N GLY A 72 -11.71 5.22 -3.45
CA GLY A 72 -12.59 6.08 -2.65
C GLY A 72 -12.19 7.54 -2.69
N ASP A 73 -10.95 7.86 -2.34
CA ASP A 73 -10.44 9.24 -2.31
C ASP A 73 -9.39 9.56 -3.40
N GLY A 74 -8.89 8.54 -4.11
CA GLY A 74 -7.92 8.73 -5.18
C GLY A 74 -6.53 9.15 -4.70
N LEU A 75 -6.25 9.02 -3.40
CA LEU A 75 -4.93 9.36 -2.85
C LEU A 75 -3.85 8.52 -3.55
N ARG A 76 -2.70 9.15 -3.81
CA ARG A 76 -1.58 8.51 -4.52
C ARG A 76 -0.38 8.39 -3.60
N PHE A 77 0.14 7.17 -3.50
CA PHE A 77 1.40 6.89 -2.83
C PHE A 77 2.45 6.58 -3.88
N ARG A 78 3.53 7.36 -3.89
CA ARG A 78 4.67 7.12 -4.76
C ARG A 78 5.53 6.01 -4.17
N LEU A 79 6.02 5.12 -5.02
CA LEU A 79 6.89 4.02 -4.63
C LEU A 79 8.35 4.37 -4.93
N GLU A 80 9.18 4.45 -3.90
CA GLU A 80 10.63 4.65 -4.02
C GLU A 80 11.41 3.45 -3.48
N PRO A 81 12.45 2.96 -4.17
CA PRO A 81 13.34 1.96 -3.58
C PRO A 81 14.08 2.55 -2.37
N GLU A 82 14.14 1.83 -1.25
CA GLU A 82 14.83 2.29 -0.03
C GLU A 82 16.35 2.50 -0.26
N ASP A 83 16.95 1.75 -1.21
CA ASP A 83 18.37 1.80 -1.54
C ASP A 83 18.69 2.58 -2.84
N ALA A 84 17.85 3.53 -3.25
CA ALA A 84 18.03 4.32 -4.48
C ALA A 84 19.06 5.44 -4.38
#